data_AF-S9URC4-F1
#
_entry.id   AF-S9URC4-F1
#
_cell.length_a   1.000
_cell.length_b   1.000
_cell.length_c   1.000
_cell.angle_alpha   90.00
_cell.angle_beta   90.00
_cell.angle_gamma   90.00
#
_symmetry.space_group_name_H-M   'P 1'
#
loop_
_entity.id
_entity.type
_entity.pdbx_description
1 polymer ?
#
loop_
_entity_poly.entity_id
_entity_poly.type
_entity_poly.pdbx_seq_one_letter_code
_entity_poly.pdbx_strand_id
1 'polypeptide(L)'
;MSSDGSREVDFFDFVKAVSILSTHSPREEKLRFTFKMYDIDGDGKISNKDLYETLRIMVGANLTGVQLQQIVDKTFIEADADRDGYITFEEFEVMAASSDFGDRLNLPI
;
A
#
# COMPACT_ATOMS: atom_id res chain seq x y z
N MET A 1 -8.69 7.54 4.69
CA MET A 1 -9.78 7.46 5.70
C MET A 1 -10.32 8.86 5.88
N SER A 2 -11.44 9.16 5.23
CA SER A 2 -12.11 10.44 5.34
C SER A 2 -12.59 10.66 6.76
N SER A 3 -12.51 11.92 7.21
CA SER A 3 -12.85 12.29 8.59
C SER A 3 -14.37 12.30 8.84
N ASP A 4 -15.15 12.10 7.78
CA ASP A 4 -16.59 11.97 7.77
C ASP A 4 -16.92 10.82 6.80
N GLY A 5 -17.80 9.90 7.18
CA GLY A 5 -18.06 8.62 6.49
C GLY A 5 -18.68 8.72 5.09
N SER A 6 -18.43 9.80 4.35
CA SER A 6 -18.75 9.95 2.96
C SER A 6 -17.78 9.13 2.09
N ARG A 7 -18.32 8.48 1.05
CA ARG A 7 -17.55 7.70 0.06
C ARG A 7 -16.85 8.62 -0.96
N GLU A 8 -16.76 9.91 -0.68
CA GLU A 8 -16.18 10.93 -1.56
C GLU A 8 -14.89 11.45 -0.93
N VAL A 9 -13.81 11.41 -1.72
CA VAL A 9 -12.54 12.01 -1.32
C VAL A 9 -12.71 13.52 -1.43
N ASP A 10 -12.77 14.22 -0.30
CA ASP A 10 -12.82 15.67 -0.29
C ASP A 10 -11.46 16.27 -0.69
N PHE A 11 -11.46 17.53 -1.10
CA PHE A 11 -10.24 18.21 -1.53
C PHE A 11 -9.18 18.29 -0.41
N PHE A 12 -9.60 18.32 0.86
CA PHE A 12 -8.70 18.39 1.99
C PHE A 12 -8.02 17.03 2.25
N ASP A 13 -8.73 15.92 2.06
CA ASP A 13 -8.17 14.57 2.05
C ASP A 13 -7.20 14.37 0.88
N PHE A 14 -7.52 14.93 -0.30
CA PHE A 14 -6.59 14.96 -1.42
C PHE A 14 -5.32 15.77 -1.10
N VAL A 15 -5.46 16.98 -0.54
CA VAL A 15 -4.30 17.82 -0.16
C VAL A 15 -3.47 17.16 0.95
N LYS A 16 -4.09 16.49 1.93
CA LYS A 16 -3.37 15.70 2.94
C LYS A 16 -2.59 14.57 2.29
N ALA A 17 -3.20 13.81 1.38
CA ALA A 17 -2.53 12.74 0.65
C ALA A 17 -1.30 13.27 -0.11
N VAL A 18 -1.45 14.37 -0.85
CA VAL A 18 -0.34 15.01 -1.59
C VAL A 18 0.72 15.58 -0.64
N SER A 19 0.32 16.14 0.50
CA SER A 19 1.25 16.62 1.53
C SER A 19 2.09 15.49 2.11
N ILE A 20 1.50 14.32 2.37
CA ILE A 20 2.24 13.14 2.86
C ILE A 20 3.27 12.67 1.84
N LEU A 21 2.98 12.80 0.53
CA LEU A 21 3.90 12.44 -0.55
C LEU A 21 5.04 13.47 -0.77
N SER A 22 5.03 14.60 -0.07
CA SER A 22 6.10 15.58 -0.13
C SER A 22 7.40 15.07 0.50
N THR A 23 8.54 15.58 0.03
CA THR A 23 9.89 15.19 0.52
C THR A 23 10.08 15.45 2.01
N HIS A 24 9.32 16.37 2.60
CA HIS A 24 9.43 16.78 4.01
C HIS A 24 8.65 15.91 4.99
N SER A 25 7.78 15.02 4.50
CA SER A 25 6.97 14.17 5.38
C SER A 25 7.78 13.00 5.95
N PRO A 26 7.60 12.66 7.24
CA PRO A 26 8.34 11.59 7.88
C PRO A 26 8.06 10.25 7.21
N ARG A 27 9.07 9.37 7.21
CA ARG A 27 9.00 8.04 6.59
C ARG A 27 7.81 7.22 7.11
N GLU A 28 7.53 7.28 8.41
CA GLU A 28 6.40 6.55 9.02
C GLU A 28 5.05 6.98 8.43
N GLU A 29 4.81 8.28 8.25
CA GLU A 29 3.56 8.77 7.66
C GLU A 29 3.39 8.32 6.20
N LYS A 30 4.48 8.32 5.43
CA LYS A 30 4.49 7.79 4.07
C LYS A 30 4.16 6.31 4.06
N LEU A 31 4.79 5.52 4.92
CA LEU A 31 4.52 4.08 5.04
C LEU A 31 3.09 3.79 5.45
N ARG A 32 2.55 4.49 6.45
CA ARG A 32 1.15 4.35 6.87
C ARG A 32 0.17 4.72 5.76
N PHE A 33 0.46 5.78 5.01
CA PHE A 33 -0.37 6.18 3.89
C PHE A 33 -0.32 5.13 2.77
N THR A 34 0.87 4.62 2.45
CA THR A 34 1.02 3.55 1.46
C THR A 34 0.35 2.26 1.89
N PHE A 35 0.50 1.85 3.15
CA PHE A 35 -0.19 0.69 3.70
C PHE A 35 -1.71 0.80 3.51
N LYS A 36 -2.29 1.96 3.82
CA LYS A 36 -3.72 2.23 3.60
C LYS A 36 -4.15 2.26 2.13
N MET A 37 -3.22 2.42 1.18
CA MET A 37 -3.53 2.32 -0.25
C MET A 37 -3.60 0.85 -0.70
N TYR A 38 -2.90 -0.05 -0.01
CA TYR A 38 -2.94 -1.49 -0.27
C TYR A 38 -4.06 -2.20 0.49
N ASP A 39 -4.42 -1.73 1.69
CA ASP A 39 -5.54 -2.22 2.50
C ASP A 39 -6.89 -1.68 1.95
N ILE A 40 -7.50 -2.45 1.03
CA ILE A 40 -8.69 -2.04 0.27
C ILE A 40 -9.96 -2.07 1.12
N ASP A 41 -10.11 -3.07 1.98
CA ASP A 41 -11.29 -3.21 2.84
C ASP A 41 -11.18 -2.43 4.16
N GLY A 42 -9.98 -1.97 4.52
CA GLY A 42 -9.71 -1.08 5.64
C GLY A 42 -9.72 -1.81 6.98
N ASP A 43 -9.48 -3.12 6.99
CA ASP A 43 -9.48 -3.93 8.22
C ASP A 43 -8.14 -3.82 9.00
N GLY A 44 -7.17 -3.08 8.46
CA GLY A 44 -5.89 -2.80 9.10
C GLY A 44 -4.80 -3.83 8.76
N LYS A 45 -5.05 -4.74 7.83
CA LYS A 45 -4.10 -5.75 7.34
C LYS A 45 -4.27 -5.95 5.84
N ILE A 46 -3.19 -6.26 5.13
CA ILE A 46 -3.27 -6.46 3.69
C ILE A 46 -3.50 -7.95 3.44
N SER A 47 -4.65 -8.31 2.89
CA SER A 47 -4.91 -9.68 2.47
C SER A 47 -4.39 -9.95 1.06
N ASN A 48 -4.32 -11.23 0.69
CA ASN A 48 -3.99 -11.65 -0.68
C ASN A 48 -4.91 -10.99 -1.72
N LYS A 49 -6.18 -10.82 -1.36
CA LYS A 49 -7.18 -10.19 -2.23
C LYS A 49 -6.88 -8.70 -2.42
N ASP A 50 -6.54 -7.98 -1.36
CA ASP A 50 -6.30 -6.54 -1.45
C ASP A 50 -5.06 -6.23 -2.28
N LEU A 51 -3.99 -7.02 -2.09
CA LEU A 51 -2.78 -6.91 -2.90
C LEU A 51 -3.04 -7.27 -4.37
N TYR A 52 -3.82 -8.33 -4.64
CA TYR A 52 -4.21 -8.70 -6.00
C TYR A 52 -5.01 -7.59 -6.68
N GLU A 53 -6.02 -7.04 -6.00
CA GLU A 53 -6.86 -5.96 -6.54
C GLU A 53 -6.03 -4.70 -6.79
N THR A 54 -5.15 -4.34 -5.86
CA THR A 54 -4.27 -3.18 -6.00
C THR A 54 -3.33 -3.33 -7.21
N LEU A 55 -2.65 -4.47 -7.34
CA LEU A 55 -1.76 -4.74 -8.47
C LEU A 55 -2.52 -4.76 -9.79
N ARG A 56 -3.73 -5.32 -9.81
CA ARG A 56 -4.58 -5.35 -11.00
C ARG A 56 -4.97 -3.94 -11.44
N ILE A 57 -5.30 -3.05 -10.50
CA ILE A 57 -5.63 -1.65 -10.77
C ILE A 57 -4.40 -0.90 -11.31
N MET A 58 -3.23 -1.11 -10.71
CA MET A 58 -1.99 -0.42 -11.08
C MET A 58 -1.44 -0.86 -12.45
N VAL A 59 -1.42 -2.17 -12.71
CA VAL A 59 -0.79 -2.75 -13.91
C VAL A 59 -1.79 -2.88 -15.07
N GLY A 60 -3.09 -2.86 -14.79
CA GLY A 60 -4.14 -3.01 -15.80
C GLY A 60 -4.09 -4.36 -16.52
N ALA A 61 -4.40 -4.37 -17.82
CA ALA A 61 -4.43 -5.58 -18.65
C ALA A 61 -3.05 -6.09 -19.13
N ASN A 62 -1.95 -5.51 -18.63
CA ASN A 62 -0.59 -5.86 -19.06
C ASN A 62 -0.10 -7.22 -18.52
N LEU A 63 -0.73 -7.75 -17.46
CA LEU A 63 -0.41 -9.05 -16.89
C LEU A 63 -1.62 -9.97 -16.94
N THR A 64 -1.36 -11.26 -17.15
CA THR A 64 -2.38 -12.30 -17.00
C THR A 64 -2.70 -12.50 -15.51
N GLY A 65 -3.93 -12.95 -15.20
CA GLY A 65 -4.31 -13.25 -13.80
C GLY A 65 -3.37 -14.23 -13.11
N VAL A 66 -2.80 -15.18 -13.85
CA VAL A 66 -1.81 -16.15 -13.33
C VAL A 66 -0.50 -15.46 -12.95
N GLN A 67 0.04 -14.60 -13.81
CA GLN A 67 1.27 -13.86 -13.50
C GLN A 67 1.07 -12.92 -12.32
N LEU A 68 -0.10 -12.28 -12.25
CA LEU A 68 -0.43 -11.39 -11.15
C LEU A 68 -0.51 -12.17 -9.83
N GLN A 69 -1.18 -13.32 -9.82
CA GLN A 69 -1.22 -14.19 -8.64
C GLN A 69 0.18 -14.66 -8.23
N GLN A 70 1.04 -15.03 -9.18
CA GLN A 70 2.42 -15.42 -8.86
C GLN A 70 3.23 -14.29 -8.21
N ILE A 71 2.98 -13.02 -8.56
CA ILE A 71 3.62 -11.87 -7.92
C ILE A 71 3.08 -11.69 -6.50
N VAL A 72 1.76 -11.79 -6.34
CA VAL A 72 1.12 -11.74 -5.02
C VAL A 72 1.69 -12.83 -4.10
N ASP A 73 1.69 -14.08 -4.54
CA ASP A 73 2.17 -15.22 -3.75
C ASP A 73 3.64 -15.05 -3.34
N LYS A 74 4.50 -14.61 -4.27
CA LYS A 74 5.91 -14.31 -3.96
C LYS A 74 6.04 -13.19 -2.93
N THR A 75 5.24 -12.13 -3.06
CA THR A 75 5.27 -11.01 -2.12
C THR A 75 4.89 -11.48 -0.71
N PHE A 76 3.86 -12.31 -0.59
CA PHE A 76 3.47 -12.90 0.70
C PHE A 76 4.57 -13.78 1.28
N ILE A 77 5.26 -14.60 0.48
CA ILE A 77 6.37 -15.42 0.98
C ILE A 77 7.49 -14.57 1.61
N GLU A 78 7.70 -13.35 1.11
CA GLU A 78 8.75 -12.44 1.60
C GLU A 78 8.28 -11.53 2.73
N ALA A 79 7.00 -11.13 2.75
CA ALA A 79 6.46 -10.15 3.67
C ALA A 79 5.71 -10.75 4.87
N ASP A 80 5.00 -11.86 4.70
CA ASP A 80 4.21 -12.54 5.74
C ASP A 80 5.15 -13.44 6.57
N ALA A 81 5.66 -12.89 7.66
CA ALA A 81 6.71 -13.50 8.46
C ALA A 81 6.16 -14.56 9.42
N ASP A 82 4.96 -14.33 9.94
CA ASP A 82 4.28 -15.25 10.85
C ASP A 82 3.39 -16.28 10.13
N ARG A 83 3.16 -16.10 8.82
CA ARG A 83 2.41 -16.98 7.93
C ARG A 83 0.93 -17.07 8.27
N ASP A 84 0.35 -15.99 8.78
CA ASP A 84 -1.07 -15.91 9.07
C ASP A 84 -1.94 -15.64 7.83
N GLY A 85 -1.31 -15.36 6.67
CA GLY A 85 -1.96 -15.07 5.41
C GLY A 85 -2.35 -13.60 5.22
N TYR A 86 -1.87 -12.73 6.10
CA TYR A 86 -2.04 -11.29 6.07
C TYR A 86 -0.68 -10.60 6.18
N ILE A 87 -0.62 -9.33 5.77
CA ILE A 87 0.55 -8.49 6.02
C ILE A 87 0.12 -7.37 6.95
N THR A 88 0.63 -7.41 8.17
CA THR A 88 0.41 -6.36 9.18
C THR A 88 1.26 -5.12 8.87
N PHE A 89 0.95 -4.00 9.54
CA PHE A 89 1.75 -2.77 9.38
C PHE A 89 3.21 -2.97 9.79
N GLU A 90 3.45 -3.77 10.84
CA GLU A 90 4.80 -4.09 11.34
C GLU A 90 5.61 -4.87 10.30
N GLU A 91 5.02 -5.89 9.69
CA GLU A 91 5.65 -6.66 8.61
C GLU A 91 5.91 -5.81 7.37
N PHE A 92 4.94 -4.96 7.00
CA PHE A 92 5.09 -4.01 5.91
C PHE A 92 6.25 -3.02 6.15
N GLU A 93 6.41 -2.52 7.38
CA GLU A 93 7.50 -1.61 7.75
C GLU A 93 8.87 -2.27 7.63
N VAL A 94 8.99 -3.53 8.06
CA VAL A 94 10.22 -4.34 7.94
C VAL A 94 10.58 -4.58 6.47
N MET A 95 9.59 -4.94 5.64
CA MET A 95 9.76 -5.12 4.20
C MET A 95 10.23 -3.81 3.52
N ALA A 96 9.59 -2.69 3.87
CA ALA A 96 9.89 -1.37 3.33
C ALA A 96 11.18 -0.74 3.89
N ALA A 97 11.74 -1.28 4.98
CA ALA A 97 13.06 -0.90 5.50
C ALA A 97 14.19 -1.66 4.79
N SER A 98 13.90 -2.88 4.35
CA SER A 98 14.83 -3.70 3.57
C SER A 98 14.89 -3.28 2.09
N SER A 99 13.82 -2.66 1.61
CA SER A 99 13.71 -2.10 0.26
C SER A 99 13.93 -0.59 0.30
N ASP A 100 14.59 -0.01 -0.71
CA ASP A 100 14.74 1.45 -0.89
C ASP A 100 13.39 2.10 -1.29
N PHE A 101 12.38 1.90 -0.43
CA PHE A 101 10.97 2.21 -0.71
C PHE A 101 10.66 3.68 -0.41
N GLY A 102 11.35 4.27 0.57
CA GLY A 102 11.16 5.66 1.00
C GLY A 102 11.55 6.69 -0.06
N ASP A 103 12.61 6.43 -0.83
CA ASP A 103 13.09 7.36 -1.86
C ASP A 103 12.22 7.35 -3.13
N ARG A 104 11.57 6.22 -3.45
CA ARG A 104 10.76 6.05 -4.67
C ARG A 104 9.35 6.65 -4.58
N LEU A 105 8.88 7.01 -3.38
CA LEU A 105 7.56 7.60 -3.14
C LEU A 105 7.54 9.14 -3.18
N ASN A 106 8.71 9.79 -3.31
CA ASN A 106 8.76 11.24 -3.42
C ASN A 106 8.29 11.69 -4.80
N LEU A 107 7.26 12.52 -4.84
CA LEU A 107 6.92 13.24 -6.06
C LEU A 107 7.94 14.38 -6.26
N PRO A 108 8.57 14.51 -7.45
CA PRO A 108 9.25 15.73 -7.81
C PRO A 108 8.16 16.80 -8.01
N ILE A 109 7.93 17.57 -6.97
CA ILE A 109 7.12 18.80 -7.03
C ILE A 109 7.83 19.86 -7.87
#